data_AF-A0A6J8BJ49-F1
#
_entry.id   AF-A0A6J8BJ49-F1
#
_cell.length_a   1.000
_cell.length_b   1.000
_cell.length_c   1.000
_cell.angle_alpha   90.00
_cell.angle_beta   90.00
_cell.angle_gamma   90.00
#
_symmetry.space_group_name_H-M   'P 1'
#
loop_
_entity.id
_entity.type
_entity.pdbx_description
1 polymer ?
#
loop_
_entity_poly.entity_id
_entity_poly.type
_entity_poly.pdbx_seq_one_letter_code
_entity_poly.pdbx_strand_id
1 'polypeptide(L)'
;MIVTWFILLMLISKDVTSLSCLSNEAKKDFDDSRFALKEMEDHLGKTVKNLENGFKNITASIQDQLGVVKDALRNVGEKIKKVDSDFQLLGKDLQKNTWHKYNGHCYYYSSDLQNWFNAERNCREIGGYIVKIGNSKENEHIYASRPKNVGYWIGLTDLNEGEFRWNFDQSKATFFPWTNGRGRMGTGYNCVALNTAKRSEWFDTDCNNRYNYICESNFCK
;
A
#
# COMPACT_ATOMS: atom_id res chain seq x y z
N MET A 1 38.51 -106.24 44.61
CA MET A 1 38.27 -104.88 45.16
C MET A 1 39.21 -103.80 44.60
N ILE A 2 40.49 -104.09 44.30
CA ILE A 2 41.46 -103.08 43.81
C ILE A 2 41.21 -102.68 42.34
N VAL A 3 40.87 -103.64 41.47
CA VAL A 3 40.65 -103.40 40.04
C VAL A 3 39.43 -102.50 39.78
N THR A 4 38.37 -102.65 40.55
CA THR A 4 37.15 -101.80 40.48
C THR A 4 37.42 -100.36 40.92
N TRP A 5 38.31 -100.12 41.89
CA TRP A 5 38.71 -98.78 42.33
C TRP A 5 39.58 -98.06 41.29
N PHE A 6 40.48 -98.78 40.62
CA PHE A 6 41.30 -98.23 39.53
C PHE A 6 40.46 -97.83 38.32
N ILE A 7 39.46 -98.64 37.95
CA ILE A 7 38.54 -98.31 36.84
C ILE A 7 37.69 -97.09 37.21
N LEU A 8 37.21 -96.99 38.47
CA LEU A 8 36.46 -95.83 38.95
C LEU A 8 37.32 -94.54 38.95
N LEU A 9 38.59 -94.62 39.38
CA LEU A 9 39.55 -93.51 39.34
C LEU A 9 39.85 -93.04 37.90
N MET A 10 39.98 -93.98 36.96
CA MET A 10 40.19 -93.66 35.55
C MET A 10 38.94 -93.04 34.90
N LEU A 11 37.73 -93.47 35.28
CA LEU A 11 36.48 -92.85 34.83
C LEU A 11 36.33 -91.43 35.39
N ILE A 12 36.56 -91.23 36.70
CA ILE A 12 36.54 -89.90 37.32
C ILE A 12 37.60 -88.97 36.70
N SER A 13 38.81 -89.47 36.41
CA SER A 13 39.85 -88.68 35.75
C SER A 13 39.45 -88.22 34.34
N LYS A 14 38.78 -89.08 33.56
CA LYS A 14 38.26 -88.72 32.24
C LYS A 14 37.10 -87.73 32.32
N ASP A 15 36.20 -87.91 33.27
CA ASP A 15 35.07 -86.99 33.49
C ASP A 15 35.56 -85.59 33.95
N VAL A 16 36.56 -85.53 34.85
CA VAL A 16 37.15 -84.27 35.33
C VAL A 16 37.92 -83.52 34.23
N THR A 17 38.63 -84.25 33.37
CA THR A 17 39.34 -83.63 32.23
C THR A 17 38.39 -83.20 31.11
N SER A 18 37.30 -83.94 30.89
CA SER A 18 36.21 -83.51 30.00
C SER A 18 35.51 -82.26 30.51
N LEU A 19 35.21 -82.18 31.81
CA LEU A 19 34.60 -80.98 32.43
C LEU A 19 35.49 -79.74 32.33
N SER A 20 36.80 -79.88 32.53
CA SER A 20 37.73 -78.75 32.42
C SER A 20 37.85 -78.24 30.99
N CYS A 21 37.86 -79.15 30.01
CA CYS A 21 37.83 -78.81 28.58
C CYS A 21 36.54 -78.03 28.23
N LEU A 22 35.38 -78.57 28.61
CA LEU A 22 34.07 -77.92 28.40
C LEU A 22 33.99 -76.54 29.08
N SER A 23 34.58 -76.38 30.27
CA SER A 23 34.58 -75.10 30.98
C SER A 23 35.44 -74.02 30.31
N ASN A 24 36.55 -74.42 29.69
CA ASN A 24 37.46 -73.51 29.01
C ASN A 24 36.90 -73.04 27.66
N GLU A 25 36.25 -73.94 26.92
CA GLU A 25 35.50 -73.59 25.70
C GLU A 25 34.35 -72.64 26.00
N ALA A 26 33.54 -72.91 27.02
CA ALA A 26 32.46 -72.02 27.43
C ALA A 26 32.96 -70.61 27.82
N LYS A 27 34.14 -70.52 28.46
CA LYS A 27 34.76 -69.23 28.80
C LYS A 27 35.22 -68.47 27.56
N LYS A 28 35.85 -69.16 26.61
CA LYS A 28 36.28 -68.57 25.33
C LYS A 28 35.09 -68.02 24.54
N ASP A 29 34.02 -68.81 24.42
CA ASP A 29 32.81 -68.40 23.69
C ASP A 29 32.14 -67.17 24.34
N PHE A 30 32.17 -67.08 25.67
CA PHE A 30 31.67 -65.90 26.40
C PHE A 30 32.54 -64.66 26.13
N ASP A 31 33.87 -64.81 26.15
CA ASP A 31 34.81 -63.70 25.87
C ASP A 31 34.70 -63.22 24.41
N ASP A 32 34.59 -64.15 23.44
CA ASP A 32 34.37 -63.84 22.03
C ASP A 32 33.03 -63.12 21.81
N SER A 33 31.95 -63.58 22.48
CA SER A 33 30.64 -62.91 22.45
C SER A 33 30.70 -61.50 23.03
N ARG A 34 31.44 -61.31 24.14
CA ARG A 34 31.63 -60.00 24.77
C ARG A 34 32.42 -59.05 23.87
N PHE A 35 33.43 -59.55 23.17
CA PHE A 35 34.19 -58.77 22.21
C PHE A 35 33.32 -58.31 21.04
N ALA A 36 32.52 -59.23 20.45
CA ALA A 36 31.59 -58.90 19.38
C ALA A 36 30.55 -57.85 19.79
N LEU A 37 30.01 -57.94 21.02
CA LEU A 37 29.09 -56.93 21.57
C LEU A 37 29.75 -55.54 21.66
N LYS A 38 31.02 -55.48 22.05
CA LYS A 38 31.76 -54.22 22.14
C LYS A 38 32.02 -53.60 20.77
N GLU A 39 32.30 -54.40 19.75
CA GLU A 39 32.40 -53.91 18.37
C GLU A 39 31.05 -53.38 17.85
N MET A 40 29.96 -54.07 18.14
CA MET A 40 28.61 -53.60 17.81
C MET A 40 28.27 -52.28 18.50
N GLU A 41 28.62 -52.13 19.78
CA GLU A 41 28.42 -50.89 20.54
C GLU A 41 29.22 -49.73 19.93
N ASP A 42 30.48 -49.95 19.56
CA ASP A 42 31.31 -48.91 18.91
C ASP A 42 30.76 -48.52 17.53
N HIS A 43 30.31 -49.51 16.74
CA HIS A 43 29.67 -49.27 15.44
C HIS A 43 28.35 -48.49 15.59
N LEU A 44 27.54 -48.84 16.59
CA LEU A 44 26.31 -48.13 16.90
C LEU A 44 26.61 -46.69 17.32
N GLY A 45 27.62 -46.48 18.16
CA GLY A 45 28.06 -45.15 18.59
C GLY A 45 28.52 -44.26 17.42
N LYS A 46 29.27 -44.83 16.46
CA LYS A 46 29.65 -44.13 15.21
C LYS A 46 28.42 -43.78 14.37
N THR A 47 27.48 -44.70 14.24
CA THR A 47 26.24 -44.51 13.47
C THR A 47 25.38 -43.39 14.08
N VAL A 48 25.22 -43.38 15.41
CA VAL A 48 24.49 -42.33 16.14
C VAL A 48 25.14 -40.97 15.94
N LYS A 49 26.46 -40.84 16.08
CA LYS A 49 27.17 -39.56 15.85
C LYS A 49 27.02 -39.06 14.42
N ASN A 50 27.06 -39.95 13.43
CA ASN A 50 26.85 -39.57 12.03
C ASN A 50 25.43 -39.04 11.80
N LEU A 51 24.43 -39.69 12.40
CA LEU A 51 23.04 -39.24 12.36
C LEU A 51 22.87 -37.88 13.05
N GLU A 52 23.43 -37.68 14.23
CA GLU A 52 23.39 -36.40 14.96
C GLU A 52 23.98 -35.25 14.16
N ASN A 53 25.14 -35.47 13.53
CA ASN A 53 25.77 -34.49 12.66
C ASN A 53 24.91 -34.19 11.42
N GLY A 54 24.29 -35.22 10.83
CA GLY A 54 23.34 -35.07 9.74
C GLY A 54 22.13 -34.20 10.12
N PHE A 55 21.51 -34.49 11.27
CA PHE A 55 20.40 -33.70 11.80
C PHE A 55 20.80 -32.25 12.07
N LYS A 56 22.01 -32.01 12.61
CA LYS A 56 22.53 -30.66 12.85
C LYS A 56 22.71 -29.88 11.56
N ASN A 57 23.27 -30.50 10.51
CA ASN A 57 23.46 -29.88 9.21
C ASN A 57 22.12 -29.54 8.53
N ILE A 58 21.16 -30.48 8.57
CA ILE A 58 19.81 -30.26 8.03
C ILE A 58 19.12 -29.10 8.77
N THR A 59 19.20 -29.08 10.09
CA THR A 59 18.61 -28.01 10.91
C THR A 59 19.20 -26.64 10.56
N ALA A 60 20.52 -26.55 10.41
CA ALA A 60 21.19 -25.31 10.01
C ALA A 60 20.75 -24.86 8.60
N SER A 61 20.62 -25.79 7.65
CA SER A 61 20.15 -25.47 6.30
C SER A 61 18.70 -24.98 6.28
N ILE A 62 17.81 -25.61 7.06
CA ILE A 62 16.41 -25.17 7.18
C ILE A 62 16.32 -23.77 7.82
N GLN A 63 17.13 -23.50 8.84
CA GLN A 63 17.16 -22.19 9.51
C GLN A 63 17.64 -21.08 8.56
N ASP A 64 18.65 -21.36 7.74
CA ASP A 64 19.14 -20.42 6.72
C ASP A 64 18.06 -20.11 5.67
N GLN A 65 17.43 -21.15 5.12
CA GLN A 65 16.33 -20.99 4.16
C GLN A 65 15.14 -20.22 4.76
N LEU A 66 14.80 -20.48 6.02
CA LEU A 66 13.75 -19.76 6.73
C LEU A 66 14.10 -18.28 6.90
N GLY A 67 15.38 -17.95 7.14
CA GLY A 67 15.88 -16.59 7.19
C GLY A 67 15.65 -15.85 5.86
N VAL A 68 16.04 -16.47 4.74
CA VAL A 68 15.84 -15.91 3.39
C VAL A 68 14.36 -15.64 3.11
N VAL A 69 13.48 -16.59 3.43
CA VAL A 69 12.03 -16.43 3.24
C VAL A 69 11.48 -15.29 4.11
N LYS A 70 11.92 -15.20 5.37
CA LYS A 70 11.49 -14.15 6.30
C LYS A 70 11.89 -12.76 5.81
N ASP A 71 13.11 -12.60 5.30
CA ASP A 71 13.57 -11.34 4.73
C ASP A 71 12.82 -10.96 3.45
N ALA A 72 12.55 -11.93 2.58
CA ALA A 72 11.72 -11.71 1.39
C ALA A 72 10.31 -11.22 1.78
N LEU A 73 9.67 -11.86 2.77
CA LEU A 73 8.35 -11.45 3.27
C LEU A 73 8.37 -10.04 3.87
N ARG A 74 9.41 -9.69 4.62
CA ARG A 74 9.58 -8.33 5.17
C ARG A 74 9.65 -7.30 4.05
N ASN A 75 10.49 -7.52 3.04
CA ASN A 75 10.62 -6.62 1.89
C ASN A 75 9.30 -6.47 1.12
N VAL A 76 8.56 -7.56 0.90
CA VAL A 76 7.23 -7.51 0.28
C VAL A 76 6.25 -6.69 1.14
N GLY A 77 6.26 -6.88 2.46
CA GLY A 77 5.44 -6.10 3.39
C GLY A 77 5.73 -4.61 3.35
N GLU A 78 7.00 -4.21 3.25
CA GLU A 78 7.41 -2.80 3.11
C GLU A 78 6.91 -2.21 1.78
N LYS A 79 7.01 -2.97 0.68
CA LYS A 79 6.48 -2.54 -0.63
C LYS A 79 4.96 -2.36 -0.60
N ILE A 80 4.22 -3.29 0.03
CA ILE A 80 2.76 -3.18 0.17
C ILE A 80 2.37 -1.92 0.94
N LYS A 81 3.07 -1.60 2.05
CA LYS A 81 2.83 -0.37 2.81
C LYS A 81 3.09 0.89 1.98
N LYS A 82 4.11 0.88 1.12
CA LYS A 82 4.37 1.98 0.21
C LYS A 82 3.25 2.13 -0.82
N VAL A 83 2.82 1.02 -1.42
CA VAL A 83 1.70 1.01 -2.38
C VAL A 83 0.40 1.52 -1.75
N ASP A 84 0.09 1.13 -0.51
CA ASP A 84 -1.07 1.64 0.22
C ASP A 84 -1.00 3.15 0.44
N SER A 85 0.15 3.66 0.90
CA SER A 85 0.40 5.11 1.03
C SER A 85 0.22 5.86 -0.29
N ASP A 86 0.76 5.32 -1.38
CA ASP A 86 0.66 5.91 -2.73
C ASP A 86 -0.82 5.93 -3.19
N PHE A 87 -1.60 4.86 -2.93
CA PHE A 87 -3.02 4.79 -3.27
C PHE A 87 -3.86 5.79 -2.46
N GLN A 88 -3.56 5.98 -1.17
CA GLN A 88 -4.23 6.98 -0.33
C GLN A 88 -3.96 8.41 -0.82
N LEU A 89 -2.75 8.69 -1.31
CA LEU A 89 -2.40 10.00 -1.90
C LEU A 89 -3.20 10.23 -3.19
N LEU A 90 -3.22 9.24 -4.09
CA LEU A 90 -3.99 9.31 -5.33
C LEU A 90 -5.49 9.49 -5.08
N GLY A 91 -6.04 8.81 -4.06
CA GLY A 91 -7.46 8.96 -3.68
C GLY A 91 -7.81 10.40 -3.28
N LYS A 92 -6.91 11.07 -2.54
CA LYS A 92 -7.10 12.49 -2.16
C LYS A 92 -7.02 13.42 -3.36
N ASP A 93 -6.09 13.18 -4.28
CA ASP A 93 -5.94 14.00 -5.49
C ASP A 93 -7.14 13.84 -6.44
N LEU A 94 -7.70 12.62 -6.54
CA LEU A 94 -8.93 12.38 -7.30
C LEU A 94 -10.14 13.05 -6.66
N GLN A 95 -10.27 13.00 -5.33
CA GLN A 95 -11.37 13.66 -4.61
C GLN A 95 -11.34 15.18 -4.79
N LYS A 96 -10.14 15.78 -4.86
CA LYS A 96 -9.94 17.21 -5.15
C LYS A 96 -10.29 17.58 -6.59
N ASN A 97 -10.30 16.62 -7.51
CA ASN A 97 -10.56 16.81 -8.94
C ASN A 97 -11.94 16.29 -9.39
N THR A 98 -12.88 16.09 -8.46
CA THR A 98 -14.20 15.53 -8.78
C THR A 98 -15.22 16.64 -9.09
N TRP A 99 -16.10 16.38 -10.06
CA TRP A 99 -17.23 17.26 -10.38
C TRP A 99 -18.37 17.13 -9.36
N HIS A 100 -18.91 18.24 -8.90
CA HIS A 100 -20.04 18.31 -7.97
C HIS A 100 -21.36 18.53 -8.72
N LYS A 101 -22.36 17.67 -8.49
CA LYS A 101 -23.69 17.81 -9.12
C LYS A 101 -24.56 18.81 -8.38
N TYR A 102 -25.18 19.72 -9.13
CA TYR A 102 -26.26 20.57 -8.64
C TYR A 102 -27.19 20.98 -9.78
N ASN A 103 -28.50 20.81 -9.57
CA ASN A 103 -29.55 21.24 -10.49
C ASN A 103 -29.38 20.80 -11.97
N GLY A 104 -28.85 19.60 -12.21
CA GLY A 104 -28.60 19.09 -13.56
C GLY A 104 -27.29 19.55 -14.20
N HIS A 105 -26.51 20.36 -13.50
CA HIS A 105 -25.16 20.81 -13.88
C HIS A 105 -24.12 20.18 -12.97
N CYS A 106 -22.87 20.25 -13.41
CA CYS A 106 -21.69 19.72 -12.75
C CYS A 106 -20.67 20.82 -12.58
N TYR A 107 -20.10 20.96 -11.39
CA TYR A 107 -19.17 22.04 -11.04
C TYR A 107 -17.84 21.48 -10.57
N TYR A 108 -16.74 21.92 -11.18
CA TYR A 108 -15.38 21.58 -10.78
C TYR A 108 -14.71 22.81 -10.19
N TYR A 109 -14.12 22.67 -9.00
CA TYR A 109 -13.39 23.75 -8.32
C TYR A 109 -11.90 23.51 -8.47
N SER A 110 -11.22 24.39 -9.21
CA SER A 110 -9.78 24.25 -9.40
C SER A 110 -9.03 24.42 -8.10
N SER A 111 -7.84 23.83 -8.06
CA SER A 111 -6.91 24.03 -6.95
C SER A 111 -5.65 24.81 -7.31
N ASP A 112 -5.44 25.09 -8.59
CA ASP A 112 -4.37 25.90 -9.12
C ASP A 112 -4.80 27.34 -9.40
N LEU A 113 -3.86 28.27 -9.22
CA LEU A 113 -4.06 29.70 -9.45
C LEU A 113 -3.69 30.07 -10.90
N GLN A 114 -4.67 30.57 -11.64
CA GLN A 114 -4.51 30.95 -13.04
C GLN A 114 -5.02 32.36 -13.31
N ASN A 115 -4.52 32.97 -14.38
CA ASN A 115 -5.19 34.13 -14.96
C ASN A 115 -6.52 33.71 -15.61
N TRP A 116 -7.41 34.67 -15.87
CA TRP A 116 -8.76 34.37 -16.34
C TRP A 116 -8.76 33.63 -17.69
N PHE A 117 -7.86 34.00 -18.60
CA PHE A 117 -7.74 33.36 -19.91
C PHE A 117 -7.32 31.88 -19.82
N ASN A 118 -6.38 31.55 -18.95
CA ASN A 118 -5.97 30.18 -18.70
C ASN A 118 -7.06 29.39 -17.98
N ALA A 119 -7.75 30.02 -17.02
CA ALA A 119 -8.89 29.39 -16.34
C ALA A 119 -9.99 28.97 -17.33
N GLU A 120 -10.37 29.86 -18.26
CA GLU A 120 -11.34 29.56 -19.30
C GLU A 120 -10.89 28.38 -20.16
N ARG A 121 -9.66 28.44 -20.67
CA ARG A 121 -9.06 27.39 -21.49
C ARG A 121 -9.04 26.04 -20.77
N ASN A 122 -8.60 26.02 -19.51
CA ASN A 122 -8.51 24.80 -18.72
C ASN A 122 -9.91 24.18 -18.54
N CYS A 123 -10.95 25.00 -18.30
CA CYS A 123 -12.32 24.50 -18.25
C CYS A 123 -12.77 23.86 -19.57
N ARG A 124 -12.39 24.43 -20.71
CA ARG A 124 -12.66 23.85 -22.04
C ARG A 124 -11.92 22.53 -22.25
N GLU A 125 -10.66 22.44 -21.84
CA GLU A 125 -9.83 21.23 -21.96
C GLU A 125 -10.40 20.06 -21.15
N ILE A 126 -10.95 20.33 -19.96
CA ILE A 126 -11.67 19.31 -19.17
C ILE A 126 -13.11 19.11 -19.64
N GLY A 127 -13.50 19.66 -20.79
CA GLY A 127 -14.78 19.50 -21.48
C GLY A 127 -15.98 20.13 -20.78
N GLY A 128 -15.74 21.21 -20.04
CA GLY A 128 -16.76 22.12 -19.54
C GLY A 128 -16.55 23.54 -20.09
N TYR A 129 -16.95 24.53 -19.31
CA TYR A 129 -16.72 25.95 -19.55
C TYR A 129 -16.56 26.66 -18.20
N ILE A 130 -15.92 27.83 -18.18
CA ILE A 130 -15.84 28.61 -16.94
C ILE A 130 -17.26 29.01 -16.49
N VAL A 131 -17.55 28.81 -15.20
CA VAL A 131 -18.93 28.74 -14.68
C VAL A 131 -19.79 29.94 -15.07
N LYS A 132 -21.03 29.64 -15.46
CA LYS A 132 -22.10 30.62 -15.63
C LYS A 132 -22.99 30.57 -14.41
N ILE A 133 -23.33 31.72 -13.83
CA ILE A 133 -24.20 31.77 -12.66
C ILE A 133 -25.50 32.47 -13.03
N GLY A 134 -26.55 31.70 -13.26
CA GLY A 134 -27.83 32.20 -13.76
C GLY A 134 -28.75 32.77 -12.68
N ASN A 135 -28.61 32.37 -11.42
CA ASN A 135 -29.52 32.78 -10.34
C ASN A 135 -28.88 32.76 -8.95
N SER A 136 -29.62 33.29 -7.96
CA SER A 136 -29.16 33.39 -6.57
C SER A 136 -28.96 32.04 -5.88
N LYS A 137 -29.79 31.03 -6.16
CA LYS A 137 -29.66 29.69 -5.56
C LYS A 137 -28.38 28.99 -6.02
N GLU A 138 -28.09 29.09 -7.31
CA GLU A 138 -26.84 28.58 -7.89
C GLU A 138 -25.63 29.31 -7.33
N ASN A 139 -25.68 30.64 -7.24
CA ASN A 139 -24.61 31.44 -6.65
C ASN A 139 -24.34 31.08 -5.19
N GLU A 140 -25.40 30.82 -4.41
CA GLU A 140 -25.28 30.37 -3.03
C GLU A 140 -24.71 28.95 -2.94
N HIS A 141 -25.14 28.03 -3.81
CA HIS A 141 -24.59 26.68 -3.88
C HIS A 141 -23.09 26.69 -4.20
N ILE A 142 -22.68 27.48 -5.20
CA ILE A 142 -21.28 27.66 -5.58
C ILE A 142 -20.49 28.24 -4.41
N TYR A 143 -21.03 29.26 -3.74
CA TYR A 143 -20.41 29.85 -2.57
C TYR A 143 -20.27 28.82 -1.43
N ALA A 144 -21.29 28.03 -1.14
CA ALA A 144 -21.26 27.07 -0.05
C ALA A 144 -20.31 25.89 -0.30
N SER A 145 -20.17 25.47 -1.56
CA SER A 145 -19.41 24.28 -1.95
C SER A 145 -17.92 24.55 -2.19
N ARG A 146 -17.52 25.81 -2.37
CA ARG A 146 -16.12 26.15 -2.59
C ARG A 146 -15.26 26.00 -1.32
N PRO A 147 -13.97 25.63 -1.47
CA PRO A 147 -12.97 25.80 -0.42
C PRO A 147 -12.96 27.22 0.17
N LYS A 148 -12.82 27.35 1.49
CA LYS A 148 -12.88 28.65 2.19
C LYS A 148 -11.63 29.50 1.90
N ASN A 149 -11.79 30.83 1.96
CA ASN A 149 -10.72 31.84 1.88
C ASN A 149 -9.95 31.94 0.55
N VAL A 150 -10.46 31.35 -0.53
CA VAL A 150 -9.89 31.46 -1.89
C VAL A 150 -10.87 32.15 -2.85
N GLY A 151 -10.31 33.02 -3.69
CA GLY A 151 -11.03 33.71 -4.76
C GLY A 151 -11.13 32.81 -5.98
N TYR A 152 -12.27 32.86 -6.67
CA TYR A 152 -12.55 32.04 -7.84
C TYR A 152 -13.00 32.88 -9.02
N TRP A 153 -12.38 32.66 -10.18
CA TRP A 153 -12.86 33.18 -11.45
C TRP A 153 -14.20 32.58 -11.83
N ILE A 154 -15.06 33.43 -12.40
CA ILE A 154 -16.31 33.04 -13.05
C ILE A 154 -16.31 33.49 -14.51
N GLY A 155 -17.24 32.97 -15.30
CA GLY A 155 -17.28 33.21 -16.75
C GLY A 155 -17.79 34.58 -17.18
N LEU A 156 -18.10 35.48 -16.25
CA LEU A 156 -18.61 36.80 -16.57
C LEU A 156 -17.45 37.73 -16.94
N THR A 157 -17.59 38.43 -18.07
CA THR A 157 -16.57 39.34 -18.61
C THR A 157 -17.20 40.43 -19.47
N ASP A 158 -16.54 41.57 -19.61
CA ASP A 158 -16.90 42.64 -20.56
C ASP A 158 -15.76 42.94 -21.56
N LEU A 159 -14.88 41.95 -21.83
CA LEU A 159 -13.77 42.05 -22.78
C LEU A 159 -14.19 42.54 -24.19
N ASN A 160 -15.42 42.24 -24.62
CA ASN A 160 -15.98 42.68 -25.90
C ASN A 160 -16.91 43.91 -25.73
N GLU A 161 -16.33 44.96 -25.14
CA GLU A 161 -16.83 46.34 -24.94
C GLU A 161 -18.27 46.54 -24.43
N GLY A 162 -18.39 47.12 -23.24
CA GLY A 162 -19.56 47.90 -22.79
C GLY A 162 -20.68 47.13 -22.11
N GLU A 163 -20.62 45.80 -22.00
CA GLU A 163 -21.62 45.03 -21.27
C GLU A 163 -21.06 43.69 -20.76
N PHE A 164 -21.34 43.38 -19.49
CA PHE A 164 -20.97 42.08 -18.90
C PHE A 164 -21.79 40.94 -19.52
N ARG A 165 -21.07 39.97 -20.09
CA ARG A 165 -21.61 38.78 -20.75
C ARG A 165 -20.94 37.52 -20.26
N TRP A 166 -21.69 36.43 -20.25
CA TRP A 166 -21.14 35.11 -19.97
C TRP A 166 -20.33 34.64 -21.15
N ASN A 167 -19.03 34.36 -20.95
CA ASN A 167 -18.13 33.97 -22.03
C ASN A 167 -18.59 32.70 -22.76
N PHE A 168 -19.26 31.79 -22.05
CA PHE A 168 -19.73 30.52 -22.59
C PHE A 168 -20.72 30.67 -23.75
N ASP A 169 -21.75 31.51 -23.58
CA ASP A 169 -22.89 31.61 -24.51
C ASP A 169 -23.18 33.05 -24.98
N GLN A 170 -22.34 34.01 -24.56
CA GLN A 170 -22.45 35.44 -24.86
C GLN A 170 -23.76 36.09 -24.36
N SER A 171 -24.52 35.40 -23.52
CA SER A 171 -25.74 35.92 -22.93
C SER A 171 -25.43 37.07 -21.97
N LYS A 172 -26.29 38.08 -21.98
CA LYS A 172 -26.24 39.17 -21.00
C LYS A 172 -26.51 38.58 -19.62
N ALA A 173 -25.73 38.98 -18.63
CA ALA A 173 -26.08 38.62 -17.25
C ALA A 173 -27.41 39.29 -16.87
N THR A 174 -28.29 38.54 -16.22
CA THR A 174 -29.57 39.02 -15.66
C THR A 174 -29.53 39.04 -14.12
N PHE A 175 -28.48 38.48 -13.54
CA PHE A 175 -28.25 38.36 -12.11
C PHE A 175 -26.88 38.96 -11.79
N PHE A 176 -26.85 39.90 -10.83
CA PHE A 176 -25.68 40.75 -10.55
C PHE A 176 -25.52 41.06 -9.04
N PRO A 177 -24.90 40.17 -8.25
CA PRO A 177 -24.61 40.40 -6.84
C PRO A 177 -23.29 41.17 -6.67
N TRP A 178 -23.16 42.36 -7.25
CA TRP A 178 -21.91 43.13 -7.20
C TRP A 178 -21.56 43.61 -5.79
N THR A 179 -20.29 43.47 -5.40
CA THR A 179 -19.79 44.10 -4.18
C THR A 179 -19.76 45.61 -4.30
N ASN A 180 -20.48 46.30 -3.40
CA ASN A 180 -20.43 47.76 -3.22
C ASN A 180 -20.61 48.57 -4.52
N GLY A 181 -21.37 48.05 -5.50
CA GLY A 181 -21.58 48.73 -6.78
C GLY A 181 -20.35 48.76 -7.71
N ARG A 182 -19.39 47.83 -7.54
CA ARG A 182 -18.18 47.70 -8.38
C ARG A 182 -18.40 47.11 -9.77
N GLY A 183 -19.63 46.82 -10.18
CA GLY A 183 -19.96 46.65 -11.61
C GLY A 183 -19.85 47.95 -12.42
N ARG A 184 -18.87 48.82 -12.13
CA ARG A 184 -18.67 50.08 -12.84
C ARG A 184 -17.96 49.77 -14.14
N MET A 185 -18.72 49.77 -15.23
CA MET A 185 -18.18 49.82 -16.59
C MET A 185 -17.13 50.94 -16.69
N GLY A 186 -16.01 50.67 -17.37
CA GLY A 186 -14.99 51.69 -17.66
C GLY A 186 -13.86 51.82 -16.65
N THR A 187 -13.68 50.86 -15.73
CA THR A 187 -12.50 50.77 -14.84
C THR A 187 -11.28 50.15 -15.54
N GLY A 188 -11.46 49.51 -16.69
CA GLY A 188 -10.43 48.71 -17.38
C GLY A 188 -10.26 47.29 -16.81
N TYR A 189 -11.08 46.91 -15.82
CA TYR A 189 -11.10 45.57 -15.24
C TYR A 189 -12.18 44.71 -15.88
N ASN A 190 -11.75 43.75 -16.71
CA ASN A 190 -12.69 43.09 -17.60
C ASN A 190 -13.12 41.67 -17.18
N CYS A 191 -12.61 41.17 -16.06
CA CYS A 191 -12.82 39.80 -15.60
C CYS A 191 -13.38 39.76 -14.18
N VAL A 192 -14.27 38.80 -13.91
CA VAL A 192 -15.05 38.76 -12.68
C VAL A 192 -14.67 37.57 -11.80
N ALA A 193 -14.48 37.82 -10.52
CA ALA A 193 -14.21 36.81 -9.51
C ALA A 193 -15.22 36.86 -8.34
N LEU A 194 -15.38 35.73 -7.65
CA LEU A 194 -16.13 35.62 -6.40
C LEU A 194 -15.39 36.32 -5.26
N ASN A 195 -16.11 37.13 -4.49
CA ASN A 195 -15.59 37.78 -3.29
C ASN A 195 -15.38 36.76 -2.15
N THR A 196 -14.21 36.78 -1.53
CA THR A 196 -13.86 35.92 -0.39
C THR A 196 -14.40 36.47 0.92
N ALA A 197 -14.43 37.79 1.09
CA ALA A 197 -14.80 38.48 2.32
C ALA A 197 -16.30 38.74 2.45
N LYS A 198 -17.02 38.85 1.34
CA LYS A 198 -18.47 39.09 1.32
C LYS A 198 -19.22 37.91 0.73
N ARG A 199 -20.28 37.47 1.41
CA ARG A 199 -21.02 36.26 1.04
C ARG A 199 -21.71 36.44 -0.31
N SER A 200 -21.40 35.54 -1.24
CA SER A 200 -22.08 35.41 -2.53
C SER A 200 -22.06 36.69 -3.39
N GLU A 201 -21.06 37.55 -3.20
CA GLU A 201 -20.88 38.74 -4.02
C GLU A 201 -19.74 38.57 -5.03
N TRP A 202 -19.78 39.34 -6.12
CA TRP A 202 -18.77 39.33 -7.19
C TRP A 202 -18.06 40.68 -7.30
N PHE A 203 -16.85 40.68 -7.85
CA PHE A 203 -16.11 41.90 -8.17
C PHE A 203 -15.37 41.76 -9.50
N ASP A 204 -15.23 42.86 -10.22
CA ASP A 204 -14.39 43.01 -11.40
C ASP A 204 -12.92 43.22 -10.98
N THR A 205 -11.99 42.68 -11.77
CA THR A 205 -10.56 42.85 -11.52
C THR A 205 -9.73 42.61 -12.79
N ASP A 206 -8.42 42.85 -12.71
CA ASP A 206 -7.48 42.61 -13.82
C ASP A 206 -7.48 41.12 -14.17
N CYS A 207 -7.76 40.81 -15.44
CA CYS A 207 -7.80 39.45 -15.97
C CYS A 207 -6.47 38.69 -15.78
N ASN A 208 -5.35 39.39 -15.59
CA ASN A 208 -4.04 38.81 -15.33
C ASN A 208 -3.81 38.41 -13.88
N ASN A 209 -4.68 38.82 -12.95
CA ASN A 209 -4.63 38.36 -11.57
C ASN A 209 -4.76 36.85 -11.49
N ARG A 210 -4.19 36.25 -10.44
CA ARG A 210 -4.18 34.79 -10.30
C ARG A 210 -5.17 34.37 -9.22
N TYR A 211 -6.25 33.72 -9.64
CA TYR A 211 -7.26 33.13 -8.76
C TYR A 211 -7.46 31.66 -9.13
N ASN A 212 -8.09 30.91 -8.23
CA ASN A 212 -8.69 29.63 -8.61
C ASN A 212 -9.83 29.88 -9.59
N TYR A 213 -10.42 28.84 -10.16
CA TYR A 213 -11.49 28.95 -11.13
C TYR A 213 -12.49 27.83 -10.97
N ILE A 214 -13.72 28.08 -11.42
CA ILE A 214 -14.80 27.11 -11.36
C ILE A 214 -15.20 26.78 -12.79
N CYS A 215 -15.23 25.49 -13.10
CA CYS A 215 -15.74 25.00 -14.36
C CYS A 215 -17.13 24.41 -14.17
N GLU A 216 -17.95 24.52 -15.20
CA GLU A 216 -19.29 23.99 -15.27
C GLU A 216 -19.43 23.09 -16.50
N SER A 217 -20.23 22.04 -16.39
CA SER A 217 -20.55 21.11 -17.46
C SER A 217 -21.96 20.55 -17.27
N ASN A 218 -22.64 20.24 -18.37
CA ASN A 218 -23.91 19.50 -18.32
C ASN A 218 -23.73 18.01 -18.00
N PHE A 219 -22.50 17.50 -18.11
CA PHE A 219 -22.16 16.10 -17.87
C PHE A 219 -21.03 16.00 -16.84
N CYS A 220 -21.28 15.26 -15.76
CA CYS A 220 -20.25 15.00 -14.75
C CYS A 220 -19.30 13.95 -15.28
N LYS A 221 -18.00 14.20 -15.06
CA LYS A 221 -16.92 13.29 -15.41
C LYS A 221 -16.38 12.63 -14.17
#